data_AF-A0A194VZV2-F1
#
_entry.id   AF-A0A194VZV2-F1
#
_cell.length_a   1.000
_cell.length_b   1.000
_cell.length_c   1.000
_cell.angle_alpha   90.00
_cell.angle_beta   90.00
_cell.angle_gamma   90.00
#
_symmetry.space_group_name_H-M   'P 1'
#
loop_
_entity.id
_entity.type
_entity.pdbx_description
1 polymer ?
#
loop_
_entity_poly.entity_id
_entity_poly.type
_entity_poly.pdbx_seq_one_letter_code
_entity_poly.pdbx_strand_id
1 'polypeptide(L)'
;MTWVLQIGLAIESFLNIVGASTFLLFPDWCLSFAISNPAGDVPASAATLWQAYAVLVLALTYPLLACIPNAPGVFHKRKIIFQTLAAGEVGLIGLLLWHATKGEDESGFTQQALLLASVNLVPALTWHGVVAWLWPSLMKETEPGLEARKRI
;
A
#
# COMPACT_ATOMS: atom_id res chain seq x y z
N MET A 1 -13.74 -8.30 -15.10
CA MET A 1 -12.74 -8.48 -14.05
C MET A 1 -12.70 -9.92 -13.58
N THR A 2 -11.50 -10.49 -13.51
CA THR A 2 -11.28 -11.81 -12.91
C THR A 2 -11.55 -11.76 -11.41
N TRP A 3 -12.11 -12.84 -10.85
CA TRP A 3 -12.38 -12.96 -9.42
C TRP A 3 -11.14 -12.68 -8.55
N VAL A 4 -9.96 -13.08 -9.05
CA VAL A 4 -8.65 -12.84 -8.42
C VAL A 4 -8.38 -11.36 -8.17
N LEU A 5 -8.63 -10.49 -9.16
CA LEU A 5 -8.40 -9.05 -9.00
C LEU A 5 -9.43 -8.42 -8.03
N GLN A 6 -10.67 -8.90 -8.02
CA GLN A 6 -11.69 -8.37 -7.08
C GLN A 6 -11.32 -8.69 -5.64
N ILE A 7 -10.95 -9.95 -5.37
CA ILE A 7 -10.51 -10.38 -4.04
C ILE A 7 -9.25 -9.63 -3.64
N GLY A 8 -8.26 -9.52 -4.54
CA GLY A 8 -7.01 -8.79 -4.25
C GLY A 8 -7.29 -7.35 -3.83
N LEU A 9 -8.07 -6.61 -4.62
CA LEU A 9 -8.46 -5.23 -4.31
C LEU A 9 -9.26 -5.12 -3.00
N ALA A 10 -10.15 -6.07 -2.72
CA ALA A 10 -10.95 -6.06 -1.50
C ALA A 10 -10.09 -6.31 -0.25
N ILE A 11 -9.19 -7.30 -0.31
CA ILE A 11 -8.24 -7.60 0.78
C ILE A 11 -7.33 -6.40 1.01
N GLU A 12 -6.75 -5.85 -0.05
CA GLU A 12 -5.85 -4.71 0.03
C GLU A 12 -6.55 -3.49 0.62
N SER A 13 -7.76 -3.17 0.15
CA SER A 13 -8.53 -2.06 0.69
C SER A 13 -8.87 -2.27 2.18
N PHE A 14 -9.21 -3.50 2.57
CA PHE A 14 -9.47 -3.83 3.97
C PHE A 14 -8.24 -3.64 4.84
N LEU A 15 -7.07 -4.15 4.42
CA LEU A 15 -5.81 -4.01 5.15
C LEU A 15 -5.38 -2.55 5.25
N ASN A 16 -5.54 -1.77 4.19
CA ASN A 16 -5.24 -0.33 4.21
C ASN A 16 -6.15 0.41 5.19
N ILE A 17 -7.46 0.12 5.19
CA ILE A 17 -8.41 0.76 6.12
C ILE A 17 -8.04 0.43 7.57
N VAL A 18 -7.82 -0.84 7.89
CA VAL A 18 -7.50 -1.28 9.26
C VAL A 18 -6.14 -0.73 9.70
N GLY A 19 -5.11 -0.88 8.87
CA GLY A 19 -3.75 -0.42 9.16
C GLY A 19 -3.67 1.09 9.30
N ALA A 20 -4.19 1.83 8.32
CA ALA A 20 -4.15 3.29 8.36
C ALA A 20 -5.04 3.87 9.47
N SER A 21 -6.19 3.25 9.78
CA SER A 21 -6.99 3.69 10.94
C SER A 21 -6.21 3.52 12.24
N THR A 22 -5.43 2.45 12.37
CA THR A 22 -4.56 2.23 13.53
C THR A 22 -3.46 3.30 13.60
N PHE A 23 -2.80 3.60 12.48
CA PHE A 23 -1.78 4.64 12.40
C PHE A 23 -2.33 6.04 12.70
N LEU A 24 -3.57 6.30 12.29
CA LEU A 24 -4.24 7.57 12.49
C LEU A 24 -4.66 7.78 13.95
N LEU A 25 -5.24 6.75 14.58
CA LEU A 25 -5.82 6.84 15.92
C LEU A 25 -4.80 6.58 17.04
N PHE A 26 -3.75 5.81 16.77
CA PHE A 26 -2.75 5.40 17.75
C PHE A 26 -1.30 5.60 17.25
N PRO A 27 -0.93 6.81 16.79
CA PRO A 27 0.38 7.05 16.17
C PRO A 27 1.54 6.79 17.13
N ASP A 28 1.43 7.22 18.39
CA ASP A 28 2.51 7.09 19.37
C ASP A 28 2.79 5.63 19.70
N TRP A 29 1.72 4.83 19.85
CA TRP A 29 1.86 3.39 20.06
C TRP A 29 2.58 2.73 18.88
N CYS A 30 2.19 3.05 17.64
CA CYS A 30 2.86 2.50 16.45
C CYS A 30 4.33 2.91 16.36
N LEU A 31 4.63 4.20 16.59
CA LEU A 31 5.99 4.74 16.49
C LEU A 31 6.90 4.29 17.64
N SER A 32 6.34 3.95 18.80
CA SER A 32 7.11 3.45 19.95
C SER A 32 7.93 2.19 19.64
N PHE A 33 7.50 1.39 18.66
CA PHE A 33 8.23 0.19 18.22
C PHE A 33 9.35 0.50 17.21
N ALA A 34 9.40 1.72 16.68
CA ALA A 34 10.27 2.08 15.56
C ALA A 34 11.35 3.10 15.93
N ILE A 35 11.10 3.97 16.92
CA ILE A 35 12.02 5.03 17.33
C ILE A 35 13.29 4.45 17.96
N SER A 36 14.44 5.04 17.63
CA SER A 36 15.76 4.60 18.11
C SER A 36 16.04 4.91 19.58
N ASN A 37 15.45 5.99 20.11
CA ASN A 37 15.60 6.38 21.52
C ASN A 37 14.30 6.16 22.31
N PRO A 38 14.14 5.03 23.01
CA PRO A 38 12.95 4.72 23.80
C PRO A 38 12.87 5.48 25.14
N ALA A 39 13.90 6.26 25.51
CA ALA A 39 13.91 7.03 26.75
C ALA A 39 13.15 8.36 26.66
N GLY A 40 12.69 8.75 25.47
CA GLY A 40 11.88 9.95 25.23
C GLY A 40 10.50 9.63 24.65
N ASP A 41 9.58 10.57 24.81
CA ASP A 41 8.29 10.50 24.12
C ASP A 41 8.47 10.55 22.59
N VAL A 42 7.53 9.95 21.88
CA VAL A 42 7.42 10.07 20.42
C VAL A 42 7.37 11.56 20.05
N PRO A 43 8.27 12.06 19.18
CA PRO A 43 8.21 13.45 18.76
C PRO A 43 6.87 13.77 18.11
N ALA A 44 6.21 14.85 18.55
CA ALA A 44 4.90 15.24 18.02
C ALA A 44 4.89 15.45 16.50
N SER A 45 6.02 15.89 15.93
CA SER A 45 6.20 16.00 14.47
C SER A 45 6.18 14.62 13.79
N ALA A 46 6.80 13.61 14.37
CA ALA A 46 6.78 12.25 13.85
C ALA A 46 5.37 11.65 13.91
N ALA A 47 4.66 11.83 15.03
CA ALA A 47 3.27 11.41 15.17
C ALA A 47 2.36 12.07 14.12
N THR A 48 2.52 13.39 13.92
CA THR A 48 1.76 14.14 12.90
C THR A 48 2.05 13.64 11.48
N LEU A 49 3.32 13.40 11.14
CA LEU A 49 3.69 12.87 9.82
C LEU A 49 3.17 11.45 9.61
N TRP A 50 3.15 10.62 10.67
CA TRP A 50 2.59 9.28 10.63
C TRP A 50 1.08 9.29 10.39
N GLN A 51 0.36 10.20 11.05
CA GLN A 51 -1.07 10.41 10.79
C GLN A 51 -1.33 10.95 9.38
N ALA A 52 -0.50 11.87 8.89
CA ALA A 52 -0.61 12.38 7.52
C ALA A 52 -0.42 11.26 6.48
N TYR A 53 0.56 10.38 6.72
CA TYR A 53 0.75 9.17 5.92
C TYR A 53 -0.49 8.26 5.97
N ALA A 54 -1.07 8.05 7.15
CA ALA A 54 -2.30 7.27 7.30
C ALA A 54 -3.47 7.84 6.49
N VAL A 55 -3.68 9.15 6.52
CA VAL A 55 -4.71 9.82 5.71
C VAL A 55 -4.44 9.63 4.22
N LEU A 56 -3.19 9.71 3.78
CA LEU A 56 -2.82 9.47 2.39
C LEU A 56 -3.13 8.02 1.96
N VAL A 57 -2.84 7.03 2.80
CA VAL A 57 -3.18 5.62 2.54
C VAL A 57 -4.69 5.43 2.41
N LEU A 58 -5.48 6.05 3.29
CA LEU A 58 -6.95 6.01 3.21
C LEU A 58 -7.46 6.70 1.94
N ALA A 59 -6.89 7.84 1.57
CA ALA A 59 -7.26 8.55 0.34
C ALA A 59 -6.95 7.72 -0.92
N LEU A 60 -5.79 7.05 -0.96
CA LEU A 60 -5.39 6.15 -2.05
C LEU A 60 -6.17 4.83 -2.08
N THR A 61 -6.80 4.45 -0.96
CA THR A 61 -7.68 3.29 -0.89
C THR A 61 -9.01 3.51 -1.61
N TYR A 62 -9.50 4.75 -1.67
CA TYR A 62 -10.76 5.03 -2.36
C TYR A 62 -10.72 4.70 -3.88
N PRO A 63 -9.68 5.09 -4.65
CA PRO A 63 -9.51 4.64 -6.03
C PRO A 63 -9.47 3.13 -6.21
N LEU A 64 -8.88 2.38 -5.27
CA LEU A 64 -8.87 0.91 -5.28
C LEU A 64 -10.29 0.35 -5.16
N LEU A 65 -11.07 0.86 -4.21
CA LEU A 65 -12.48 0.49 -4.02
C LEU A 65 -13.31 0.81 -5.28
N ALA A 66 -13.10 1.97 -5.88
CA ALA A 66 -13.78 2.39 -7.11
C ALA A 66 -13.43 1.50 -8.32
N CYS A 67 -12.35 0.72 -8.26
CA CYS A 67 -11.95 -0.23 -9.29
C CYS A 67 -12.57 -1.63 -9.12
N ILE A 68 -13.23 -1.92 -7.99
CA ILE A 68 -13.86 -3.22 -7.71
C ILE A 68 -15.12 -3.45 -8.58
N PRO A 69 -15.96 -2.46 -8.89
CA PRO A 69 -17.02 -2.67 -9.87
C PRO A 69 -16.44 -2.86 -11.28
N ASN A 70 -17.03 -3.76 -12.06
CA ASN A 70 -16.70 -3.87 -13.48
C ASN A 70 -17.50 -2.82 -14.26
N ALA A 71 -16.84 -1.98 -15.04
CA ALA A 71 -17.47 -0.92 -15.81
C ALA A 71 -16.76 -0.73 -17.17
N PRO A 72 -17.44 -0.18 -18.19
CA PRO A 72 -16.80 0.13 -19.47
C PRO A 72 -15.58 1.05 -19.31
N GLY A 73 -14.47 0.69 -19.95
CA GLY A 73 -13.21 1.44 -19.89
C GLY A 73 -12.43 1.30 -18.59
N VAL A 74 -12.82 0.39 -17.69
CA VAL A 74 -12.19 0.25 -16.36
C VAL A 74 -10.71 -0.16 -16.43
N PHE A 75 -10.29 -0.80 -17.53
CA PHE A 75 -8.89 -1.19 -17.73
C PHE A 75 -7.92 -0.02 -17.60
N HIS A 76 -8.21 1.11 -18.26
CA HIS A 76 -7.31 2.27 -18.25
C HIS A 76 -7.25 2.91 -16.86
N LYS A 77 -8.39 2.96 -16.16
CA LYS A 77 -8.47 3.45 -14.77
C LYS A 77 -7.61 2.61 -13.83
N ARG A 78 -7.81 1.28 -13.86
CA ARG A 78 -7.02 0.33 -13.07
C ARG A 78 -5.53 0.43 -13.39
N LYS A 79 -5.17 0.51 -14.67
CA LYS A 79 -3.77 0.59 -15.09
C LYS A 79 -3.07 1.82 -14.50
N ILE A 80 -3.69 3.00 -14.58
CA ILE A 80 -3.12 4.23 -14.00
C ILE A 80 -2.96 4.07 -12.49
N ILE A 81 -3.99 3.58 -11.79
CA ILE A 81 -3.95 3.40 -10.34
C ILE A 81 -2.82 2.45 -9.91
N PHE A 82 -2.73 1.27 -10.52
CA PHE A 82 -1.68 0.30 -10.22
C PHE A 82 -0.27 0.85 -10.50
N GLN A 83 -0.10 1.62 -11.57
CA GLN A 83 1.18 2.27 -11.89
C GLN A 83 1.53 3.36 -10.87
N THR A 84 0.56 4.16 -10.43
CA THR A 84 0.75 5.19 -9.41
C THR A 84 1.13 4.57 -8.06
N LEU A 85 0.46 3.49 -7.65
CA LEU A 85 0.77 2.79 -6.40
C LEU A 85 2.17 2.17 -6.44
N ALA A 86 2.49 1.44 -7.52
CA ALA A 86 3.83 0.88 -7.69
C ALA A 86 4.93 1.95 -7.67
N ALA A 87 4.71 3.10 -8.31
CA ALA A 87 5.67 4.21 -8.28
C ALA A 87 5.85 4.78 -6.86
N GLY A 88 4.74 4.96 -6.12
CA GLY A 88 4.77 5.40 -4.73
C GLY A 88 5.51 4.42 -3.81
N GLU A 89 5.27 3.12 -3.98
CA GLU A 89 5.91 2.06 -3.21
C GLU A 89 7.42 1.97 -3.50
N VAL A 90 7.84 2.07 -4.77
CA VAL A 90 9.27 2.15 -5.11
C VAL A 90 9.92 3.36 -4.44
N GLY A 91 9.27 4.53 -4.49
CA GLY A 91 9.77 5.74 -3.84
C GLY A 91 9.89 5.58 -2.33
N LEU A 92 8.87 5.02 -1.68
CA LEU A 92 8.85 4.81 -0.23
C LEU A 92 9.88 3.77 0.22
N ILE A 93 9.98 2.62 -0.46
CA ILE A 93 11.00 1.61 -0.19
C ILE A 93 12.40 2.20 -0.37
N GLY A 94 12.64 2.94 -1.45
CA GLY A 94 13.93 3.60 -1.69
C GLY A 94 14.30 4.58 -0.58
N LEU A 95 13.32 5.39 -0.12
CA LEU A 95 13.52 6.32 0.99
C LEU A 95 13.85 5.59 2.30
N LEU A 96 13.10 4.53 2.64
CA LEU A 96 13.33 3.76 3.87
C LEU A 96 14.70 3.07 3.86
N LEU A 97 15.07 2.45 2.74
CA LEU A 97 16.39 1.83 2.58
C LEU A 97 17.53 2.86 2.64
N TRP A 98 17.35 4.05 2.05
CA TRP A 98 18.31 5.14 2.15
C TRP A 98 18.48 5.60 3.61
N HIS A 99 17.40 5.74 4.37
CA HIS A 99 17.49 6.07 5.79
C HIS A 99 18.08 4.92 6.62
N ALA A 100 17.93 3.66 6.19
CA ALA A 100 18.53 2.50 6.85
C ALA A 100 20.07 2.43 6.68
N THR A 101 20.67 3.23 5.79
CA THR A 101 22.14 3.36 5.69
C THR A 101 22.69 4.46 6.60
N LYS A 102 21.85 5.22 7.28
CA LYS A 102 22.23 6.30 8.19
C LYS A 102 22.34 5.79 9.63
N GLY A 103 23.05 6.54 10.48
CA GLY A 103 23.05 6.27 11.92
C GLY A 103 21.68 6.53 12.55
N GLU A 104 21.35 5.80 13.61
CA GLU A 104 20.02 5.87 14.26
C GLU A 104 19.68 7.24 14.85
N ASP A 105 20.69 8.02 15.24
CA ASP A 105 20.53 9.41 15.70
C ASP A 105 20.15 10.36 14.55
N GLU A 106 20.58 10.06 13.32
CA GLU A 106 20.28 10.87 12.13
C GLU A 106 18.93 10.48 11.50
N SER A 107 18.59 9.19 11.50
CA SER A 107 17.32 8.69 10.96
C SER A 107 16.14 8.92 11.90
N GLY A 108 16.38 8.95 13.21
CA GLY A 108 15.34 8.97 14.26
C GLY A 108 14.62 7.62 14.44
N PHE A 109 15.04 6.58 13.73
CA PHE A 109 14.43 5.26 13.74
C PHE A 109 15.50 4.17 13.86
N THR A 110 15.13 3.06 14.51
CA THR A 110 15.99 1.88 14.52
C THR A 110 16.21 1.37 13.09
N GLN A 111 17.42 0.90 12.80
CA GLN A 111 17.72 0.36 11.48
C GLN A 111 16.81 -0.83 11.14
N GLN A 112 16.52 -1.67 12.15
CA GLN A 112 15.64 -2.82 12.00
C GLN A 112 14.22 -2.41 11.60
N ALA A 113 13.64 -1.36 12.19
CA ALA A 113 12.31 -0.90 11.83
C ALA A 113 12.24 -0.42 10.38
N LEU A 114 13.25 0.31 9.91
CA LEU A 114 13.32 0.79 8.52
C LEU A 114 13.42 -0.36 7.51
N LEU A 115 14.23 -1.38 7.82
CA LEU A 115 14.35 -2.58 6.99
C LEU A 115 13.05 -3.39 6.98
N LEU A 116 12.43 -3.62 8.14
CA LEU A 116 11.16 -4.34 8.24
C LEU A 116 10.04 -3.60 7.50
N ALA A 117 9.96 -2.29 7.63
CA ALA A 117 9.00 -1.47 6.89
C ALA A 117 9.22 -1.58 5.37
N SER A 118 10.48 -1.56 4.92
CA SER A 118 10.83 -1.74 3.50
C SER A 118 10.38 -3.10 2.97
N VAL A 119 10.67 -4.18 3.71
CA VAL A 119 10.29 -5.56 3.34
C VAL A 119 8.76 -5.71 3.34
N ASN A 120 8.06 -5.09 4.29
CA ASN A 120 6.60 -5.16 4.38
C ASN A 120 5.88 -4.54 3.18
N LEU A 121 6.51 -3.61 2.45
CA LEU A 121 5.95 -3.00 1.24
C LEU A 121 6.19 -3.85 -0.03
N VAL A 122 7.13 -4.80 0.00
CA VAL A 122 7.49 -5.63 -1.18
C VAL A 122 6.31 -6.44 -1.72
N PRO A 123 5.45 -7.09 -0.90
CA PRO A 123 4.30 -7.82 -1.42
C PRO A 123 3.33 -6.92 -2.20
N ALA A 124 3.07 -5.71 -1.70
CA ALA A 124 2.18 -4.75 -2.36
C ALA A 124 2.79 -4.24 -3.68
N LEU A 125 4.08 -3.88 -3.68
CA LEU A 125 4.82 -3.53 -4.90
C LEU A 125 4.83 -4.66 -5.93
N THR A 126 5.03 -5.89 -5.47
CA THR A 126 5.03 -7.06 -6.35
C THR A 126 3.64 -7.25 -6.96
N TRP A 127 2.58 -7.17 -6.15
CA TRP A 127 1.21 -7.25 -6.63
C TRP A 127 0.90 -6.17 -7.67
N HIS A 128 1.19 -4.91 -7.36
CA HIS A 128 0.95 -3.80 -8.27
C HIS A 128 1.75 -3.93 -9.56
N GLY A 129 3.03 -4.29 -9.45
CA GLY A 129 3.90 -4.41 -10.61
C GLY A 129 3.54 -5.59 -11.51
N VAL A 130 3.22 -6.75 -10.92
CA VAL A 130 2.76 -7.91 -11.68
C VAL A 130 1.49 -7.57 -12.44
N VAL A 131 0.49 -6.97 -11.79
CA VAL A 131 -0.78 -6.64 -12.45
C VAL A 131 -0.61 -5.53 -13.50
N ALA A 132 0.23 -4.53 -13.25
CA ALA A 132 0.44 -3.40 -14.17
C ALA A 132 1.21 -3.79 -15.45
N TRP A 133 2.28 -4.58 -15.32
CA TRP A 133 3.25 -4.80 -16.40
C TRP A 133 3.32 -6.25 -16.89
N LEU A 134 3.25 -7.25 -16.00
CA LEU A 134 3.44 -8.66 -16.39
C LEU A 134 2.12 -9.33 -16.79
N TRP A 135 1.03 -9.04 -16.07
CA TRP A 135 -0.25 -9.70 -16.25
C TRP A 135 -1.43 -8.72 -16.38
N PRO A 136 -1.37 -7.76 -17.33
CA PRO A 136 -2.40 -6.74 -17.47
C PRO A 136 -3.77 -7.30 -17.88
N SER A 137 -3.84 -8.54 -18.38
CA SER A 137 -5.12 -9.18 -18.71
C SER A 137 -6.04 -9.36 -17.50
N LEU A 138 -5.52 -9.37 -16.26
CA LEU A 138 -6.32 -9.41 -15.03
C LEU A 138 -7.22 -8.18 -14.87
N MET A 139 -6.80 -7.03 -15.41
CA MET A 139 -7.54 -5.76 -15.31
C MET A 139 -8.70 -5.64 -16.31
N LYS A 140 -8.79 -6.54 -17.29
CA LYS A 140 -9.80 -6.48 -18.35
C LYS A 140 -11.23 -6.65 -17.81
N GLU A 141 -12.17 -6.08 -18.55
CA GLU A 141 -13.59 -6.36 -18.38
C GLU A 141 -13.84 -7.85 -18.64
N THR A 142 -14.68 -8.49 -17.83
CA THR A 142 -15.14 -9.85 -18.14
C THR A 142 -16.30 -9.67 -19.10
N GLU A 143 -16.21 -10.29 -20.27
CA GLU A 143 -17.36 -10.36 -21.17
C GLU A 143 -18.50 -11.10 -20.45
N PRO A 144 -19.76 -10.63 -20.54
CA PRO A 144 -20.90 -11.22 -19.84
C PRO A 144 -21.17 -12.70 -20.14
N GLY A 145 -20.50 -13.32 -21.14
CA GLY A 145 -20.76 -14.69 -21.60
C GLY A 145 -19.68 -15.74 -21.32
N LEU A 146 -18.49 -15.36 -20.82
CA LEU A 146 -17.34 -16.28 -20.75
C LEU A 146 -17.24 -17.07 -19.43
N GLU A 147 -17.72 -16.51 -18.32
CA GLU A 147 -17.83 -17.22 -17.03
C GLU A 147 -18.92 -18.32 -17.07
N ALA A 148 -19.97 -18.14 -17.89
CA ALA A 148 -21.01 -19.14 -18.08
C ALA A 148 -20.51 -20.40 -18.84
N ARG A 149 -19.50 -20.27 -19.70
CA ARG A 149 -18.91 -21.40 -20.45
C ARG A 149 -17.85 -22.21 -19.69
N LYS A 150 -17.29 -21.67 -18.61
CA LYS A 150 -16.31 -22.41 -17.78
C LYS A 150 -16.95 -23.27 -16.70
N ARG A 151 -18.26 -23.19 -16.52
CA ARG A 151 -19.04 -23.96 -15.53
C ARG A 151 -19.89 -25.08 -16.16
N ILE A 152 -19.69 -25.39 -17.46
CA ILE A 152 -20.37 -26.47 -18.19
C ILE A 152 -19.34 -27.51 -18.60
#